data_AF-A0A448WNE1-F1
#
_entry.id   AF-A0A448WNE1-F1
#
_cell.length_a   1.000
_cell.length_b   1.000
_cell.length_c   1.000
_cell.angle_alpha   90.00
_cell.angle_beta   90.00
_cell.angle_gamma   90.00
#
_symmetry.space_group_name_H-M   'P 1'
#
loop_
_entity.id
_entity.type
_entity.pdbx_description
1 polymer ?
#
loop_
_entity_poly.entity_id
_entity_poly.type
_entity_poly.pdbx_seq_one_letter_code
_entity_poly.pdbx_strand_id
1 'polypeptide(L)'
;MSWLLSFWKKDQKKDSSSEGGRAFEKSAKLQYDFHSADLERAASAAKTLERSMKSKQKLKNLKRSQTLRHFVFYDLFIQKFELLSAGEGIRMVINHVQRERRALEDDNAASKSRMDYQDNLSRKRLRDQLSQEKLSKDEEGAKNQEANRLKNVEYEAELRYQNDLKLLQARLLGEAQVERENSEIQLERARMEADEWRKTVLQTISTAGSLFGAGLNALLSDRDKVTTTVLACTALTAGVYASRYGISSLTKFIESRIGKPSLVRETSRLNAVDMLQHPLKPGLEDRLRKIALSTRYTKANNGFYRNILMAGPPGTGKTMFAKGLAKHSGMDYAILTGGDISPLGKSGVSALHKVFDWAMTSRKGCEWHLTFEEIRNNNHLL
;
A
#
# COMPACT_ATOMS: atom_id res chain seq x y z
N MET A 1 20.54 20.30 -43.87
CA MET A 1 19.57 21.21 -44.49
C MET A 1 20.30 22.36 -45.17
N SER A 2 20.13 22.53 -46.49
CA SER A 2 20.39 23.80 -47.21
C SER A 2 21.67 24.00 -48.05
N TRP A 3 22.32 22.96 -48.60
CA TRP A 3 23.28 23.18 -49.72
C TRP A 3 23.38 22.06 -50.79
N LEU A 4 22.48 21.08 -50.78
CA LEU A 4 22.46 19.94 -51.74
C LEU A 4 21.22 19.89 -52.64
N LEU A 5 20.36 20.93 -52.61
CA LEU A 5 19.07 20.95 -53.31
C LEU A 5 19.01 21.85 -54.57
N SER A 6 20.08 22.58 -54.91
CA SER A 6 20.13 23.43 -56.12
C SER A 6 20.78 22.79 -57.35
N PHE A 7 21.47 21.65 -57.21
CA PHE A 7 22.12 20.99 -58.34
C PHE A 7 21.22 19.94 -59.05
N TRP A 8 20.09 19.58 -58.44
CA TRP A 8 19.22 18.49 -58.94
C TRP A 8 17.97 18.98 -59.70
N LYS A 9 17.75 20.30 -59.84
CA LYS A 9 16.54 20.85 -60.49
C LYS A 9 16.78 21.45 -61.87
N LYS A 10 17.97 21.28 -62.47
CA LYS A 10 18.34 21.92 -63.75
C LYS A 10 18.55 20.97 -64.94
N ASP A 11 18.52 19.64 -64.77
CA ASP A 11 18.80 18.69 -65.86
C ASP A 11 17.67 17.69 -66.20
N GLN A 12 16.42 18.02 -65.87
CA GLN A 12 15.24 17.22 -66.27
C GLN A 12 14.32 17.99 -67.22
N LYS A 13 14.89 18.60 -68.27
CA LYS A 13 14.10 19.12 -69.39
C LYS A 13 14.96 19.33 -70.64
N LYS A 14 15.29 18.25 -71.36
CA LYS A 14 15.45 18.29 -72.82
C LYS A 14 15.54 16.90 -73.41
N ASP A 15 14.75 16.74 -74.47
CA ASP A 15 14.96 15.86 -75.62
C ASP A 15 14.76 14.35 -75.40
N SER A 16 13.48 13.97 -75.28
CA SER A 16 13.01 12.74 -75.91
C SER A 16 11.85 13.05 -76.86
N SER A 17 11.89 12.39 -78.01
CA SER A 17 10.93 12.36 -79.14
C SER A 17 11.20 13.30 -80.34
N SER A 18 11.43 12.64 -81.50
CA SER A 18 11.33 13.13 -82.89
C SER A 18 12.57 13.56 -83.68
N GLU A 19 13.71 12.85 -83.56
CA GLU A 19 14.80 12.93 -84.56
C GLU A 19 15.16 11.59 -85.24
N GLY A 20 14.30 10.58 -85.14
CA GLY A 20 14.47 9.30 -85.85
C GLY A 20 13.89 9.26 -87.28
N GLY A 21 13.16 10.29 -87.73
CA GLY A 21 12.38 10.25 -88.97
C GLY A 21 12.92 11.05 -90.17
N ARG A 22 13.85 12.00 -89.95
CA ARG A 22 14.30 12.95 -91.01
C ARG A 22 15.55 12.52 -91.79
N ALA A 23 16.25 11.48 -91.34
CA ALA A 23 17.43 10.94 -92.02
C ALA A 23 17.11 9.80 -93.01
N PHE A 24 15.94 9.17 -92.90
CA PHE A 24 15.49 8.11 -93.81
C PHE A 24 14.83 8.65 -95.09
N GLU A 25 14.34 9.90 -95.06
CA GLU A 25 13.61 10.53 -96.17
C GLU A 25 14.52 11.24 -97.20
N LYS A 26 15.79 11.53 -96.84
CA LYS A 26 16.77 12.13 -97.76
C LYS A 26 17.53 11.13 -98.64
N SER A 27 17.39 9.83 -98.38
CA SER A 27 18.16 8.77 -99.04
C SER A 27 17.43 8.08 -100.19
N ALA A 28 16.13 8.35 -100.36
CA ALA A 28 15.26 7.70 -101.34
C ALA A 28 15.02 8.51 -102.63
N LYS A 29 15.77 9.59 -102.88
CA LYS A 29 15.51 10.56 -103.97
C LYS A 29 16.72 10.79 -104.90
N LEU A 30 17.42 9.71 -105.26
CA LEU A 30 18.39 9.68 -106.35
C LEU A 30 17.85 8.78 -107.46
N GLN A 31 16.74 9.22 -108.04
CA GLN A 31 16.16 8.64 -109.23
C GLN A 31 17.00 9.13 -110.43
N TYR A 32 17.65 8.19 -111.12
CA TYR A 32 18.44 8.46 -112.33
C TYR A 32 17.48 8.93 -113.44
N ASP A 33 17.36 10.24 -113.64
CA ASP A 33 16.61 10.80 -114.76
C ASP A 33 17.41 10.64 -116.05
N PHE A 34 17.03 9.66 -116.87
CA PHE A 34 17.60 9.44 -118.20
C PHE A 34 16.99 10.43 -119.21
N HIS A 35 17.65 11.57 -119.42
CA HIS A 35 17.26 12.50 -120.47
C HIS A 35 17.67 11.98 -121.85
N SER A 36 16.69 11.85 -122.78
CA SER A 36 16.95 11.40 -124.16
C SER A 36 17.95 12.31 -124.90
N ALA A 37 17.98 13.61 -124.55
CA ALA A 37 18.92 14.58 -125.11
C ALA A 37 20.39 14.31 -124.71
N ASP A 38 20.66 13.77 -123.51
CA ASP A 38 22.01 13.43 -123.07
C ASP A 38 22.49 12.13 -123.74
N LEU A 39 21.58 11.19 -123.97
CA LEU A 39 21.85 10.00 -124.77
C LEU A 39 22.09 10.36 -126.25
N GLU A 40 21.37 11.33 -126.80
CA GLU A 40 21.54 11.78 -128.18
C GLU A 40 22.83 12.61 -128.39
N ARG A 41 23.21 13.45 -127.40
CA ARG A 41 24.53 14.10 -127.34
C ARG A 41 25.65 13.09 -127.15
N ALA A 42 25.48 12.10 -126.27
CA ALA A 42 26.47 11.05 -126.06
C ALA A 42 26.60 10.13 -127.29
N ALA A 43 25.50 9.84 -128.01
CA ALA A 43 25.50 9.03 -129.22
C ALA A 43 26.11 9.77 -130.42
N SER A 44 25.82 11.06 -130.59
CA SER A 44 26.46 11.89 -131.62
C SER A 44 27.95 12.15 -131.32
N ALA A 45 28.31 12.35 -130.04
CA ALA A 45 29.71 12.40 -129.59
C ALA A 45 30.41 11.05 -129.79
N ALA A 46 29.74 9.93 -129.52
CA ALA A 46 30.28 8.59 -129.78
C ALA A 46 30.49 8.35 -131.28
N LYS A 47 29.56 8.77 -132.14
CA LYS A 47 29.64 8.61 -133.60
C LYS A 47 30.74 9.46 -134.23
N THR A 48 31.00 10.66 -133.70
CA THR A 48 32.13 11.50 -134.11
C THR A 48 33.46 10.96 -133.58
N LEU A 49 33.47 10.42 -132.35
CA LEU A 49 34.64 9.75 -131.79
C LEU A 49 35.01 8.47 -132.57
N GLU A 50 34.05 7.66 -133.01
CA GLU A 50 34.28 6.40 -133.74
C GLU A 50 34.96 6.57 -135.11
N ARG A 51 34.83 7.75 -135.74
CA ARG A 51 35.49 8.05 -137.03
C ARG A 51 37.01 8.22 -136.91
N SER A 52 37.57 8.47 -135.71
CA SER A 52 39.02 8.66 -135.53
C SER A 52 39.72 7.36 -135.08
N MET A 53 40.85 7.03 -135.70
CA MET A 53 41.57 5.78 -135.40
C MET A 53 42.21 5.77 -133.99
N LYS A 54 42.59 6.95 -133.46
CA LYS A 54 43.17 7.12 -132.11
C LYS A 54 42.15 6.95 -130.97
N SER A 55 40.84 7.15 -131.20
CA SER A 55 39.81 7.00 -130.17
C SER A 55 39.59 5.53 -129.80
N LYS A 56 39.70 4.59 -130.76
CA LYS A 56 39.52 3.15 -130.54
C LYS A 56 40.59 2.59 -129.58
N GLN A 57 41.85 3.03 -129.72
CA GLN A 57 42.92 2.66 -128.78
C GLN A 57 42.67 3.25 -127.39
N LYS A 58 42.27 4.52 -127.29
CA LYS A 58 41.96 5.16 -126.02
C LYS A 58 40.75 4.50 -125.32
N LEU A 59 39.73 4.11 -126.08
CA LEU A 59 38.56 3.37 -125.60
C LEU A 59 38.94 1.95 -125.13
N LYS A 60 39.81 1.24 -125.86
CA LYS A 60 40.31 -0.09 -125.44
C LYS A 60 41.11 0.00 -124.14
N ASN A 61 41.97 1.01 -124.02
CA ASN A 61 42.72 1.28 -122.78
C ASN A 61 41.80 1.69 -121.63
N LEU A 62 40.75 2.47 -121.90
CA LEU A 62 39.75 2.86 -120.91
C LEU A 62 38.93 1.65 -120.43
N LYS A 63 38.45 0.81 -121.36
CA LYS A 63 37.76 -0.45 -121.03
C LYS A 63 38.64 -1.35 -120.17
N ARG A 64 39.93 -1.50 -120.53
CA ARG A 64 40.90 -2.29 -119.75
C ARG A 64 41.15 -1.68 -118.37
N SER A 65 41.21 -0.36 -118.25
CA SER A 65 41.32 0.36 -116.96
C SER A 65 40.06 0.22 -116.10
N GLN A 66 38.87 0.19 -116.70
CA GLN A 66 37.62 -0.05 -115.99
C GLN A 66 37.52 -1.49 -115.48
N THR A 67 37.83 -2.50 -116.30
CA THR A 67 37.82 -3.91 -115.86
C THR A 67 38.80 -4.17 -114.73
N LEU A 68 40.01 -3.57 -114.79
CA LEU A 68 40.99 -3.67 -113.71
C LEU A 68 40.50 -2.99 -112.42
N ARG A 69 39.86 -1.83 -112.52
CA ARG A 69 39.26 -1.16 -111.34
C ARG A 69 38.18 -2.00 -110.69
N HIS A 70 37.31 -2.63 -111.50
CA HIS A 70 36.29 -3.54 -110.95
C HIS A 70 36.94 -4.73 -110.24
N PHE A 71 37.95 -5.36 -110.84
CA PHE A 71 38.66 -6.49 -110.23
C PHE A 71 39.30 -6.12 -108.89
N VAL A 72 40.09 -5.03 -108.85
CA VAL A 72 40.72 -4.55 -107.62
C VAL A 72 39.70 -4.16 -106.56
N PHE A 73 38.56 -3.59 -106.97
CA PHE A 73 37.48 -3.26 -106.04
C PHE A 73 36.85 -4.51 -105.40
N TYR A 74 36.61 -5.57 -106.18
CA TYR A 74 36.10 -6.84 -105.66
C TYR A 74 37.09 -7.48 -104.68
N ASP A 75 38.38 -7.52 -104.99
CA ASP A 75 39.40 -8.06 -104.09
C ASP A 75 39.48 -7.27 -102.78
N LEU A 76 39.46 -5.93 -102.86
CA LEU A 76 39.45 -5.06 -101.69
C LEU A 76 38.18 -5.27 -100.84
N PHE A 77 37.03 -5.47 -101.48
CA PHE A 77 35.77 -5.74 -100.81
C PHE A 77 35.80 -7.06 -100.04
N ILE A 78 36.32 -8.12 -100.67
CA ILE A 78 36.47 -9.44 -100.05
C ILE A 78 37.40 -9.35 -98.84
N GLN A 79 38.58 -8.73 -98.99
CA GLN A 79 39.53 -8.54 -97.88
C GLN A 79 38.91 -7.76 -96.72
N LYS A 80 38.17 -6.68 -97.01
CA LYS A 80 37.51 -5.88 -95.98
C LYS A 80 36.43 -6.69 -95.25
N PHE A 81 35.66 -7.48 -95.98
CA PHE A 81 34.62 -8.34 -95.40
C PHE A 81 35.23 -9.41 -94.49
N GLU A 82 36.33 -10.03 -94.92
CA GLU A 82 37.05 -11.03 -94.12
C GLU A 82 37.59 -10.42 -92.82
N LEU A 83 38.23 -9.24 -92.88
CA LEU A 83 38.69 -8.50 -91.70
C LEU A 83 37.55 -8.09 -90.75
N LEU A 84 36.41 -7.66 -91.30
CA LEU A 84 35.21 -7.34 -90.51
C LEU A 84 34.68 -8.57 -89.78
N SER A 85 34.55 -9.71 -90.48
CA SER A 85 34.08 -10.96 -89.89
C SER A 85 35.02 -11.50 -88.81
N ALA A 86 36.33 -11.40 -89.02
CA ALA A 86 37.34 -11.77 -88.03
C ALA A 86 37.29 -10.86 -86.79
N GLY A 87 37.11 -9.55 -86.99
CA GLY A 87 36.99 -8.57 -85.90
C GLY A 87 35.73 -8.79 -85.03
N GLU A 88 34.62 -9.19 -85.64
CA GLU A 88 33.39 -9.53 -84.90
C GLU A 88 33.56 -10.80 -84.06
N GLY A 89 34.23 -11.83 -84.59
CA GLY A 89 34.53 -13.05 -83.85
C GLY A 89 35.37 -12.78 -82.58
N ILE A 90 36.44 -12.00 -82.72
CA ILE A 90 37.29 -11.61 -81.58
C ILE A 90 36.48 -10.81 -80.54
N ARG A 91 35.63 -9.88 -80.97
CA ARG A 91 34.80 -9.08 -80.06
C ARG A 91 33.78 -9.93 -79.31
N MET A 92 33.21 -10.95 -79.94
CA MET A 92 32.31 -11.89 -79.26
C MET A 92 33.03 -12.68 -78.17
N VAL A 93 34.23 -13.18 -78.44
CA VAL A 93 35.05 -13.91 -77.45
C VAL A 93 35.43 -13.00 -76.28
N ILE A 94 35.89 -11.77 -76.56
CA ILE A 94 36.22 -10.79 -75.50
C ILE A 94 34.99 -10.49 -74.64
N ASN A 95 33.83 -10.26 -75.25
CA ASN A 95 32.58 -10.02 -74.52
C ASN A 95 32.17 -11.22 -73.68
N HIS A 96 32.35 -12.44 -74.18
CA HIS A 96 32.04 -13.66 -73.43
C HIS A 96 32.96 -13.82 -72.21
N VAL A 97 34.27 -13.69 -72.40
CA VAL A 97 35.27 -13.75 -71.31
C VAL A 97 35.03 -12.65 -70.26
N GLN A 98 34.65 -11.44 -70.70
CA GLN A 98 34.30 -10.35 -69.79
C GLN A 98 33.01 -10.65 -69.00
N ARG A 99 32.00 -11.26 -69.62
CA ARG A 99 30.77 -11.69 -68.92
C ARG A 99 31.07 -12.76 -67.89
N GLU A 100 31.89 -13.74 -68.22
CA GLU A 100 32.31 -14.78 -67.27
C GLU A 100 33.09 -14.21 -66.09
N ARG A 101 34.04 -13.29 -66.34
CA ARG A 101 34.75 -12.61 -65.26
C ARG A 101 33.82 -11.82 -64.35
N ARG A 102 32.87 -11.07 -64.91
CA ARG A 102 31.87 -10.32 -64.11
C ARG A 102 30.98 -11.25 -63.30
N ALA A 103 30.50 -12.35 -63.90
CA ALA A 103 29.71 -13.34 -63.19
C ALA A 103 30.49 -13.97 -62.02
N LEU A 104 31.76 -14.33 -62.23
CA LEU A 104 32.63 -14.84 -61.18
C LEU A 104 32.92 -13.81 -60.09
N GLU A 105 33.11 -12.54 -60.45
CA GLU A 105 33.31 -11.45 -59.49
C GLU A 105 32.06 -11.20 -58.64
N ASP A 106 30.87 -11.22 -59.26
CA ASP A 106 29.58 -11.07 -58.59
C ASP A 106 29.30 -12.24 -57.63
N ASP A 107 29.56 -13.49 -58.07
CA ASP A 107 29.41 -14.69 -57.25
C ASP A 107 30.38 -14.70 -56.05
N ASN A 108 31.62 -14.29 -56.28
CA ASN A 108 32.62 -14.15 -55.22
C ASN A 108 32.23 -13.03 -54.23
N ALA A 109 31.72 -11.89 -54.72
CA ALA A 109 31.26 -10.79 -53.88
C ALA A 109 30.03 -11.19 -53.04
N ALA A 110 29.08 -11.92 -53.63
CA ALA A 110 27.92 -12.45 -52.93
C ALA A 110 28.31 -13.48 -51.87
N SER A 111 29.24 -14.39 -52.19
CA SER A 111 29.76 -15.41 -51.26
C SER A 111 30.51 -14.77 -50.10
N LYS A 112 31.36 -13.78 -50.37
CA LYS A 112 32.07 -13.01 -49.35
C LYS A 112 31.10 -12.28 -48.42
N SER A 113 30.08 -11.63 -48.97
CA SER A 113 29.05 -10.92 -48.17
C SER A 113 28.28 -11.87 -47.25
N ARG A 114 27.99 -13.09 -47.71
CA ARG A 114 27.35 -14.13 -46.89
C ARG A 114 28.29 -14.61 -45.77
N MET A 115 29.57 -14.81 -46.06
CA MET A 115 30.57 -15.18 -45.05
C MET A 115 30.71 -14.08 -43.99
N ASP A 116 30.84 -12.82 -44.40
CA ASP A 116 30.95 -11.67 -43.50
C ASP A 116 29.70 -11.51 -42.64
N TYR A 117 28.51 -11.78 -43.22
CA TYR A 117 27.26 -11.76 -42.47
C TYR A 117 27.20 -12.88 -41.43
N GLN A 118 27.61 -14.09 -41.79
CA GLN A 118 27.68 -15.22 -40.86
C GLN A 118 28.71 -14.99 -39.73
N ASP A 119 29.88 -14.42 -40.04
CA ASP A 119 30.89 -14.09 -39.04
C ASP A 119 30.41 -12.95 -38.11
N ASN A 120 29.70 -11.96 -38.65
CA ASN A 120 29.12 -10.92 -37.81
C ASN A 120 28.02 -11.46 -36.88
N LEU A 121 27.22 -12.44 -37.33
CA LEU A 121 26.23 -13.10 -36.50
C LEU A 121 26.88 -13.97 -35.42
N SER A 122 27.93 -14.73 -35.73
CA SER A 122 28.65 -15.54 -34.74
C SER A 122 29.28 -14.66 -33.67
N ARG A 123 29.91 -13.55 -34.06
CA ARG A 123 30.47 -12.55 -33.12
C ARG A 123 29.40 -11.92 -32.23
N LYS A 124 28.21 -11.62 -32.78
CA LYS A 124 27.09 -11.11 -31.98
C LYS A 124 26.63 -12.12 -30.94
N ARG A 125 26.39 -13.38 -31.34
CA ARG A 125 26.01 -14.46 -30.40
C ARG A 125 27.05 -14.65 -29.30
N LEU A 126 28.33 -14.64 -29.65
CA LEU A 126 29.41 -14.78 -28.68
C LEU A 126 29.45 -13.58 -27.71
N ARG A 127 29.26 -12.35 -28.21
CA ARG A 127 29.15 -11.16 -27.36
C ARG A 127 27.94 -11.23 -26.43
N ASP A 128 26.81 -11.69 -26.93
CA ASP A 128 25.57 -11.81 -26.15
C ASP A 128 25.70 -12.92 -25.09
N GLN A 129 26.38 -14.02 -25.39
CA GLN A 129 26.70 -15.06 -24.40
C GLN A 129 27.67 -14.54 -23.34
N LEU A 130 28.73 -13.84 -23.75
CA LEU A 130 29.69 -13.26 -22.80
C LEU A 130 29.06 -12.15 -21.94
N SER A 131 28.12 -11.38 -22.48
CA SER A 131 27.40 -10.37 -21.70
C SER A 131 26.44 -11.01 -20.71
N GLN A 132 25.71 -12.06 -21.12
CA GLN A 132 24.88 -12.85 -20.21
C GLN A 132 25.69 -13.54 -19.11
N GLU A 133 26.83 -14.14 -19.44
CA GLU A 133 27.69 -14.81 -18.45
C GLU A 133 28.30 -13.80 -17.46
N LYS A 134 28.63 -12.58 -17.91
CA LYS A 134 29.06 -11.50 -17.01
C LYS A 134 27.94 -11.08 -16.09
N LEU A 135 26.74 -10.84 -16.62
CA LEU A 135 25.58 -10.49 -15.83
C LEU A 135 25.25 -11.57 -14.79
N SER A 136 25.31 -12.86 -15.15
CA SER A 136 25.07 -13.94 -14.19
C SER A 136 26.15 -14.03 -13.11
N LYS A 137 27.42 -13.83 -13.46
CA LYS A 137 28.52 -13.79 -12.48
C LYS A 137 28.42 -12.58 -11.56
N ASP A 138 28.02 -11.43 -12.09
CA ASP A 138 27.80 -10.20 -11.31
C ASP A 138 26.60 -10.36 -10.36
N GLU A 139 25.51 -11.00 -10.82
CA GLU A 139 24.36 -11.36 -9.98
C GLU A 139 24.70 -12.38 -8.90
N GLU A 140 25.46 -13.43 -9.22
CA GLU A 140 25.95 -14.40 -8.22
C GLU A 140 26.90 -13.74 -7.22
N GLY A 141 27.76 -12.83 -7.68
CA GLY A 141 28.61 -12.01 -6.83
C GLY A 141 27.81 -11.14 -5.87
N ALA A 142 26.78 -10.46 -6.36
CA ALA A 142 25.87 -9.64 -5.56
C ALA A 142 25.10 -10.50 -4.54
N LYS A 143 24.53 -11.64 -4.95
CA LYS A 143 23.83 -12.57 -4.06
C LYS A 143 24.75 -13.13 -2.98
N ASN A 144 25.98 -13.48 -3.32
CA ASN A 144 26.97 -13.95 -2.34
C ASN A 144 27.38 -12.85 -1.37
N GLN A 145 27.50 -11.60 -1.83
CA GLN A 145 27.75 -10.45 -0.95
C GLN A 145 26.58 -10.17 -0.01
N GLU A 146 25.34 -10.24 -0.51
CA GLU A 146 24.14 -10.12 0.31
C GLU A 146 24.02 -11.24 1.33
N ALA A 147 24.25 -12.49 0.92
CA ALA A 147 24.24 -13.65 1.81
C ALA A 147 25.33 -13.55 2.89
N ASN A 148 26.53 -13.08 2.54
CA ASN A 148 27.60 -12.87 3.52
C ASN A 148 27.28 -11.72 4.49
N ARG A 149 26.64 -10.64 4.02
CA ARG A 149 26.16 -9.57 4.90
C ARG A 149 25.10 -10.07 5.86
N LEU A 150 24.12 -10.83 5.38
CA LEU A 150 23.08 -11.43 6.21
C LEU A 150 23.69 -12.33 7.28
N LYS A 151 24.61 -13.22 6.91
CA LYS A 151 25.35 -14.08 7.87
C LYS A 151 26.13 -13.29 8.91
N ASN A 152 26.78 -12.19 8.53
CA ASN A 152 27.50 -11.34 9.48
C ASN A 152 26.54 -10.66 10.46
N VAL A 153 25.41 -10.15 9.98
CA VAL A 153 24.37 -9.54 10.83
C VAL A 153 23.75 -10.57 11.76
N GLU A 154 23.45 -11.77 11.28
CA GLU A 154 22.96 -12.90 12.10
C GLU A 154 23.97 -13.29 13.18
N TYR A 155 25.26 -13.40 12.82
CA TYR A 155 26.32 -13.71 13.78
C TYR A 155 26.46 -12.62 14.85
N GLU A 156 26.39 -11.34 14.47
CA GLU A 156 26.43 -10.23 15.42
C GLU A 156 25.20 -10.22 16.34
N ALA A 157 24.01 -10.48 15.79
CA ALA A 157 22.77 -10.58 16.55
C ALA A 157 22.83 -11.74 17.56
N GLU A 158 23.35 -12.90 17.16
CA GLU A 158 23.54 -14.04 18.06
C GLU A 158 24.53 -13.71 19.18
N LEU A 159 25.65 -13.06 18.86
CA LEU A 159 26.63 -12.66 19.88
C LEU A 159 26.03 -11.69 20.91
N ARG A 160 25.20 -10.75 20.44
CA ARG A 160 24.46 -9.82 21.31
C ARG A 160 23.47 -10.57 22.18
N TYR A 161 22.69 -11.49 21.60
CA TYR A 161 21.75 -12.33 22.34
C TYR A 161 22.43 -13.15 23.45
N GLN A 162 23.58 -13.74 23.14
CA GLN A 162 24.38 -14.49 24.13
C GLN A 162 24.90 -13.59 25.26
N ASN A 163 25.33 -12.36 24.95
CA ASN A 163 25.75 -11.41 25.98
C ASN A 163 24.58 -10.94 26.85
N ASP A 164 23.44 -10.63 26.24
CA ASP A 164 22.22 -10.23 26.94
C ASP A 164 21.73 -11.34 27.87
N LEU A 165 21.75 -12.59 27.42
CA LEU A 165 21.41 -13.75 28.27
C LEU A 165 22.33 -13.87 29.49
N LYS A 166 23.65 -13.73 29.31
CA LYS A 166 24.61 -13.78 30.43
C LYS A 166 24.39 -12.65 31.42
N LEU A 167 24.14 -11.44 30.92
CA LEU A 167 23.84 -10.28 31.76
C LEU A 167 22.55 -10.49 32.55
N LEU A 168 21.51 -11.02 31.90
CA LEU A 168 20.23 -11.31 32.51
C LEU A 168 20.36 -12.40 33.57
N GLN A 169 21.13 -13.46 33.31
CA GLN A 169 21.45 -14.49 34.30
C GLN A 169 22.21 -13.92 35.51
N ALA A 170 23.24 -13.09 35.28
CA ALA A 170 23.99 -12.45 36.35
C ALA A 170 23.11 -11.53 37.19
N ARG A 171 22.21 -10.77 36.56
CA ARG A 171 21.22 -9.93 37.25
C ARG A 171 20.28 -10.76 38.11
N LEU A 172 19.66 -11.81 37.55
CA LEU A 172 18.73 -12.67 38.28
C LEU A 172 19.40 -13.34 39.49
N LEU A 173 20.64 -13.81 39.32
CA LEU A 173 21.41 -14.38 40.42
C LEU A 173 21.71 -13.35 41.51
N GLY A 174 22.04 -12.11 41.13
CA GLY A 174 22.26 -11.02 42.07
C GLY A 174 20.98 -10.63 42.83
N GLU A 175 19.86 -10.49 42.13
CA GLU A 175 18.55 -10.21 42.73
C GLU A 175 18.14 -11.33 43.72
N ALA A 176 18.32 -12.59 43.34
CA ALA A 176 18.04 -13.73 44.21
C ALA A 176 18.92 -13.77 45.47
N GLN A 177 20.17 -13.28 45.41
CA GLN A 177 21.03 -13.15 46.59
C GLN A 177 20.56 -12.02 47.51
N VAL A 178 20.26 -10.85 46.95
CA VAL A 178 19.76 -9.70 47.72
C VAL A 178 18.44 -10.03 48.41
N GLU A 179 17.55 -10.78 47.76
CA GLU A 179 16.27 -11.17 48.36
C GLU A 179 16.43 -12.16 49.52
N ARG A 180 17.44 -13.05 49.46
CA ARG A 180 17.81 -13.93 50.59
C ARG A 180 18.34 -13.13 51.78
N GLU A 181 19.28 -12.22 51.53
CA GLU A 181 19.85 -11.35 52.57
C GLU A 181 18.77 -10.45 53.21
N ASN A 182 17.90 -9.86 52.39
CA ASN A 182 16.79 -9.04 52.88
C ASN A 182 15.77 -9.85 53.69
N SER A 183 15.50 -11.09 53.30
CA SER A 183 14.61 -11.97 54.06
C SER A 183 15.18 -12.30 55.44
N GLU A 184 16.49 -12.54 55.53
CA GLU A 184 17.19 -12.80 56.79
C GLU A 184 17.16 -11.57 57.71
N ILE A 185 17.44 -10.38 57.17
CA ILE A 185 17.37 -9.10 57.91
C ILE A 185 15.95 -8.84 58.42
N GLN A 186 14.91 -9.11 57.62
CA GLN A 186 13.52 -8.94 58.06
C GLN A 186 13.16 -9.87 59.21
N LEU A 187 13.63 -11.12 59.15
CA LEU A 187 13.35 -12.13 60.17
C LEU A 187 14.08 -11.81 61.48
N GLU A 188 15.32 -11.30 61.39
CA GLU A 188 16.05 -10.78 62.54
C GLU A 188 15.37 -9.56 63.16
N ARG A 189 14.95 -8.58 62.36
CA ARG A 189 14.20 -7.41 62.85
C ARG A 189 12.91 -7.82 63.55
N ALA A 190 12.15 -8.75 62.98
CA ALA A 190 10.92 -9.25 63.59
C ALA A 190 11.16 -9.96 64.94
N ARG A 191 12.27 -10.70 65.08
CA ARG A 191 12.67 -11.30 66.37
C ARG A 191 13.05 -10.26 67.39
N MET A 192 13.85 -9.26 67.00
CA MET A 192 14.26 -8.16 67.87
C MET A 192 13.04 -7.37 68.36
N GLU A 193 12.12 -7.01 67.47
CA GLU A 193 10.87 -6.32 67.81
C GLU A 193 9.99 -7.16 68.75
N ALA A 194 9.90 -8.49 68.54
CA ALA A 194 9.13 -9.36 69.41
C ALA A 194 9.70 -9.42 70.84
N ASP A 195 11.03 -9.44 70.98
CA ASP A 195 11.68 -9.47 72.29
C ASP A 195 11.63 -8.13 73.01
N GLU A 196 11.76 -7.02 72.29
CA GLU A 196 11.53 -5.67 72.82
C GLU A 196 10.08 -5.51 73.27
N TRP A 197 9.13 -5.91 72.44
CA TRP A 197 7.70 -5.85 72.75
C TRP A 197 7.36 -6.62 74.02
N ARG A 198 7.88 -7.84 74.18
CA ARG A 198 7.70 -8.62 75.42
C ARG A 198 8.20 -7.86 76.65
N LYS A 199 9.37 -7.22 76.55
CA LYS A 199 9.95 -6.44 77.66
C LYS A 199 9.13 -5.19 77.96
N THR A 200 8.71 -4.45 76.93
CA THR A 200 7.87 -3.26 77.08
C THR A 200 6.53 -3.60 77.69
N VAL A 201 5.89 -4.70 77.26
CA VAL A 201 4.62 -5.19 77.84
C VAL A 201 4.81 -5.59 79.30
N LEU A 202 5.87 -6.34 79.64
CA LEU A 202 6.14 -6.70 81.03
C LEU A 202 6.43 -5.48 81.91
N GLN A 203 7.20 -4.51 81.42
CA GLN A 203 7.47 -3.26 82.13
C GLN A 203 6.21 -2.41 82.28
N THR A 204 5.38 -2.28 81.25
CA THR A 204 4.11 -1.55 81.35
C THR A 204 3.14 -2.25 82.29
N ILE A 205 3.04 -3.58 82.27
CA ILE A 205 2.21 -4.34 83.23
C ILE A 205 2.72 -4.15 84.65
N SER A 206 4.04 -4.27 84.88
CA SER A 206 4.62 -4.13 86.23
C SER A 206 4.50 -2.69 86.76
N THR A 207 4.71 -1.70 85.90
CA THR A 207 4.64 -0.27 86.27
C THR A 207 3.19 0.16 86.46
N ALA A 208 2.28 -0.25 85.57
CA ALA A 208 0.86 -0.04 85.76
C ALA A 208 0.37 -0.77 87.01
N GLY A 209 0.80 -2.02 87.25
CA GLY A 209 0.43 -2.79 88.42
C GLY A 209 0.89 -2.17 89.75
N SER A 210 2.11 -1.61 89.81
CA SER A 210 2.62 -0.93 91.00
C SER A 210 1.94 0.43 91.22
N LEU A 211 1.75 1.22 90.16
CA LEU A 211 1.02 2.50 90.22
C LEU A 211 -0.45 2.28 90.62
N PHE A 212 -1.08 1.25 90.07
CA PHE A 212 -2.45 0.88 90.37
C PHE A 212 -2.58 0.30 91.78
N GLY A 213 -1.63 -0.52 92.23
CA GLY A 213 -1.59 -1.04 93.60
C GLY A 213 -1.42 0.05 94.65
N ALA A 214 -0.50 1.00 94.42
CA ALA A 214 -0.30 2.15 95.29
C ALA A 214 -1.53 3.08 95.29
N GLY A 215 -2.12 3.33 94.12
CA GLY A 215 -3.33 4.13 93.96
C GLY A 215 -4.57 3.50 94.61
N LEU A 216 -4.77 2.18 94.45
CA LEU A 216 -5.87 1.45 95.09
C LEU A 216 -5.72 1.41 96.61
N ASN A 217 -4.51 1.23 97.14
CA ASN A 217 -4.29 1.24 98.59
C ASN A 217 -4.59 2.63 99.20
N ALA A 218 -4.21 3.70 98.50
CA ALA A 218 -4.54 5.08 98.88
C ALA A 218 -6.04 5.39 98.73
N LEU A 219 -6.74 4.73 97.80
CA LEU A 219 -8.17 4.82 97.61
C LEU A 219 -8.94 4.09 98.71
N LEU A 220 -8.53 2.87 99.05
CA LEU A 220 -9.18 2.02 100.06
C LEU A 220 -8.99 2.54 101.50
N SER A 221 -7.89 3.25 101.75
CA SER A 221 -7.59 3.81 103.08
C SER A 221 -8.48 5.01 103.44
N ASP A 222 -9.19 5.61 102.48
CA ASP A 222 -9.86 6.91 102.66
C ASP A 222 -11.33 6.86 102.22
N ARG A 223 -12.28 6.96 103.18
CA ARG A 223 -13.73 6.76 102.89
C ARG A 223 -14.29 7.75 101.86
N ASP A 224 -13.79 8.98 101.84
CA ASP A 224 -14.25 10.02 100.92
C ASP A 224 -13.76 9.77 99.48
N LYS A 225 -12.57 9.16 99.33
CA LYS A 225 -12.05 8.76 98.02
C LYS A 225 -12.80 7.56 97.47
N VAL A 226 -13.12 6.56 98.30
CA VAL A 226 -13.91 5.38 97.88
C VAL A 226 -15.27 5.81 97.32
N THR A 227 -16.00 6.67 98.02
CA THR A 227 -17.35 7.10 97.60
C THR A 227 -17.30 7.87 96.27
N THR A 228 -16.33 8.78 96.11
CA THR A 228 -16.10 9.53 94.88
C THR A 228 -15.79 8.61 93.71
N THR A 229 -14.95 7.58 93.91
CA THR A 229 -14.59 6.62 92.87
C THR A 229 -15.75 5.71 92.49
N VAL A 230 -16.54 5.24 93.46
CA VAL A 230 -17.75 4.46 93.16
C VAL A 230 -18.72 5.29 92.33
N LEU A 231 -18.96 6.55 92.69
CA LEU A 231 -19.80 7.46 91.90
C LEU A 231 -19.25 7.68 90.50
N ALA A 232 -17.95 7.93 90.36
CA ALA A 232 -17.29 8.13 89.07
C ALA A 232 -17.37 6.87 88.18
N CYS A 233 -17.12 5.68 88.72
CA CYS A 233 -17.25 4.41 88.01
C CYS A 233 -18.70 4.18 87.55
N THR A 234 -19.68 4.46 88.40
CA THR A 234 -21.10 4.32 88.05
C THR A 234 -21.49 5.28 86.92
N ALA A 235 -21.05 6.53 87.00
CA ALA A 235 -21.28 7.54 85.98
C ALA A 235 -20.61 7.18 84.64
N LEU A 236 -19.38 6.66 84.66
CA LEU A 236 -18.69 6.20 83.45
C LEU A 236 -19.40 5.01 82.81
N THR A 237 -19.85 4.05 83.62
CA THR A 237 -20.56 2.87 83.13
C THR A 237 -21.88 3.27 82.48
N ALA A 238 -22.62 4.18 83.12
CA ALA A 238 -23.83 4.76 82.55
C ALA A 238 -23.54 5.53 81.24
N GLY A 239 -22.45 6.29 81.18
CA GLY A 239 -22.03 7.05 80.00
C GLY A 239 -21.64 6.16 78.81
N VAL A 240 -20.90 5.07 79.03
CA VAL A 240 -20.54 4.10 77.98
C VAL A 240 -21.77 3.36 77.46
N TYR A 241 -22.68 2.99 78.36
CA TYR A 241 -23.93 2.36 77.96
C TYR A 241 -24.77 3.34 77.13
N ALA A 242 -24.98 4.56 77.63
CA ALA A 242 -25.71 5.60 76.92
C ALA A 242 -25.10 5.92 75.54
N SER A 243 -23.77 5.98 75.41
CA SER A 243 -23.13 6.26 74.12
C SER A 243 -23.31 5.11 73.12
N ARG A 244 -23.13 3.85 73.55
CA ARG A 244 -23.34 2.70 72.66
C ARG A 244 -24.75 2.63 72.10
N TYR A 245 -25.77 2.91 72.91
CA TYR A 245 -27.16 2.90 72.44
C TYR A 245 -27.57 4.21 71.77
N GLY A 246 -26.95 5.35 72.13
CA GLY A 246 -27.27 6.67 71.59
C GLY A 246 -26.74 6.91 70.18
N ILE A 247 -25.57 6.38 69.83
CA ILE A 247 -24.92 6.60 68.52
C ILE A 247 -25.78 6.08 67.36
N SER A 248 -26.51 4.97 67.53
CA SER A 248 -27.38 4.40 66.48
C SER A 248 -28.58 5.29 66.15
N SER A 249 -29.14 5.98 67.14
CA SER A 249 -30.24 6.93 66.93
C SER A 249 -29.75 8.22 66.28
N LEU A 250 -28.54 8.67 66.62
CA LEU A 250 -27.92 9.87 66.07
C LEU A 250 -27.54 9.71 64.59
N THR A 251 -27.01 8.54 64.20
CA THR A 251 -26.64 8.24 62.81
C THR A 251 -27.86 8.32 61.88
N LYS A 252 -29.00 7.77 62.30
CA LYS A 252 -30.26 7.83 61.55
C LYS A 252 -30.77 9.26 61.36
N PHE A 253 -30.52 10.14 62.34
CA PHE A 253 -30.94 11.53 62.27
C PHE A 253 -30.03 12.37 61.35
N ILE A 254 -28.72 12.09 61.35
CA ILE A 254 -27.74 12.78 60.51
C ILE A 254 -27.82 12.36 59.04
N GLU A 255 -28.09 11.08 58.78
CA GLU A 255 -28.19 10.53 57.41
C GLU A 255 -29.38 11.10 56.62
N SER A 256 -30.46 11.54 57.29
CA SER A 256 -31.58 12.25 56.66
C SER A 256 -31.21 13.65 56.10
N ARG A 257 -30.05 14.19 56.46
CA ARG A 257 -29.74 15.62 56.25
C ARG A 257 -28.53 15.89 55.35
N ILE A 258 -27.70 14.90 55.02
CA ILE A 258 -26.48 15.11 54.21
C ILE A 258 -26.27 13.98 53.19
N GLY A 259 -26.48 14.29 51.90
CA GLY A 259 -25.86 13.53 50.81
C GLY A 259 -26.79 13.19 49.65
N LYS A 260 -26.95 14.12 48.70
CA LYS A 260 -27.37 13.79 47.33
C LYS A 260 -26.55 14.60 46.31
N PRO A 261 -25.91 13.97 45.29
CA PRO A 261 -25.43 14.68 44.11
C PRO A 261 -26.61 15.14 43.24
N SER A 262 -26.45 16.28 42.57
CA SER A 262 -27.53 17.12 42.01
C SER A 262 -28.28 16.60 40.79
N LEU A 263 -27.92 15.43 40.25
CA LEU A 263 -28.43 14.96 38.94
C LEU A 263 -29.30 13.70 39.01
N VAL A 264 -29.74 13.29 40.21
CA VAL A 264 -30.65 12.16 40.38
C VAL A 264 -31.87 12.65 41.16
N ARG A 265 -33.02 12.72 40.48
CA ARG A 265 -34.25 13.24 41.06
C ARG A 265 -34.79 12.35 42.19
N GLU A 266 -34.68 11.02 42.05
CA GLU A 266 -35.14 10.07 43.08
C GLU A 266 -34.19 8.85 43.15
N THR A 267 -33.67 8.57 44.35
CA THR A 267 -32.89 7.35 44.67
C THR A 267 -33.65 6.49 45.65
N SER A 268 -33.42 5.18 45.59
CA SER A 268 -34.07 4.12 46.39
C SER A 268 -33.71 4.11 47.89
N ARG A 269 -33.06 5.16 48.42
CA ARG A 269 -32.72 5.20 49.86
C ARG A 269 -33.91 5.70 50.68
N LEU A 270 -34.71 4.72 51.11
CA LEU A 270 -35.71 4.74 52.20
C LEU A 270 -36.50 6.05 52.37
N ASN A 271 -37.49 6.26 51.51
CA ASN A 271 -38.68 7.04 51.86
C ASN A 271 -39.80 6.07 52.21
N ALA A 272 -40.11 5.94 53.51
CA ALA A 272 -41.21 5.11 54.01
C ALA A 272 -42.59 5.52 53.44
N VAL A 273 -42.70 6.76 52.95
CA VAL A 273 -43.90 7.32 52.32
C VAL A 273 -44.22 6.67 50.96
N ASP A 274 -43.21 6.18 50.24
CA ASP A 274 -43.37 5.54 48.92
C ASP A 274 -43.79 4.05 49.04
N MET A 275 -43.95 3.56 50.27
CA MET A 275 -44.40 2.18 50.54
C MET A 275 -45.90 2.02 50.32
N LEU A 276 -46.67 3.12 50.33
CA LEU A 276 -48.14 3.11 50.41
C LEU A 276 -48.86 3.46 49.10
N GLN A 277 -48.15 3.90 48.06
CA GLN A 277 -48.75 4.14 46.74
C GLN A 277 -48.34 3.05 45.75
N HIS A 278 -49.27 2.18 45.36
CA HIS A 278 -49.27 1.57 44.02
C HIS A 278 -50.66 1.01 43.68
N PRO A 279 -51.42 1.64 42.76
CA PRO A 279 -52.51 0.98 42.07
C PRO A 279 -52.04 0.64 40.65
N LEU A 280 -51.28 -0.44 40.48
CA LEU A 280 -51.16 -1.08 39.17
C LEU A 280 -52.36 -2.01 38.97
N LYS A 281 -52.87 -2.11 37.74
CA LYS A 281 -53.94 -3.08 37.44
C LYS A 281 -53.41 -4.50 37.73
N PRO A 282 -54.20 -5.40 38.35
CA PRO A 282 -53.71 -6.70 38.84
C PRO A 282 -53.08 -7.56 37.73
N GLY A 283 -53.63 -7.55 36.52
CA GLY A 283 -53.05 -8.28 35.39
C GLY A 283 -51.71 -7.74 34.89
N LEU A 284 -51.41 -6.45 35.13
CA LEU A 284 -50.12 -5.85 34.80
C LEU A 284 -49.08 -6.16 35.89
N GLU A 285 -49.50 -6.21 37.14
CA GLU A 285 -48.65 -6.54 38.28
C GLU A 285 -48.09 -7.96 38.19
N ASP A 286 -48.91 -8.95 37.80
CA ASP A 286 -48.45 -10.33 37.62
C ASP A 286 -47.38 -10.47 36.53
N ARG A 287 -47.53 -9.73 35.43
CA ARG A 287 -46.55 -9.69 34.35
C ARG A 287 -45.27 -9.00 34.81
N LEU A 288 -45.40 -7.87 35.51
CA LEU A 288 -44.27 -7.13 36.07
C LEU A 288 -43.50 -8.00 37.06
N ARG A 289 -44.19 -8.74 37.94
CA ARG A 289 -43.58 -9.65 38.91
C ARG A 289 -42.80 -10.78 38.24
N LYS A 290 -43.34 -11.39 37.18
CA LYS A 290 -42.64 -12.42 36.38
C LYS A 290 -41.35 -11.86 35.75
N ILE A 291 -41.43 -10.66 35.18
CA ILE A 291 -40.27 -9.99 34.59
C ILE A 291 -39.26 -9.64 35.69
N ALA A 292 -39.70 -9.06 36.81
CA ALA A 292 -38.87 -8.69 37.95
C ALA A 292 -38.08 -9.87 38.53
N LEU A 293 -38.73 -11.02 38.69
CA LEU A 293 -38.08 -12.25 39.15
C LEU A 293 -37.02 -12.71 38.16
N SER A 294 -37.33 -12.72 36.85
CA SER A 294 -36.33 -13.08 35.84
C SER A 294 -35.12 -12.14 35.87
N THR A 295 -35.35 -10.82 35.97
CA THR A 295 -34.29 -9.80 36.01
C THR A 295 -33.39 -9.94 37.24
N ARG A 296 -33.96 -10.23 38.40
CA ARG A 296 -33.21 -10.43 39.65
C ARG A 296 -32.22 -11.59 39.55
N TYR A 297 -32.61 -12.69 38.91
CA TYR A 297 -31.76 -13.88 38.78
C TYR A 297 -30.84 -13.87 37.55
N THR A 298 -30.99 -12.89 36.65
CA THR A 298 -30.14 -12.75 35.44
C THR A 298 -28.65 -12.68 35.78
N LYS A 299 -28.25 -11.92 36.80
CA LYS A 299 -26.83 -11.80 37.22
C LYS A 299 -26.26 -13.13 37.74
N ALA A 300 -27.05 -13.85 38.53
CA ALA A 300 -26.63 -15.13 39.12
C ALA A 300 -26.51 -16.23 38.06
N ASN A 301 -27.36 -16.19 37.02
CA ASN A 301 -27.35 -17.14 35.91
C ASN A 301 -26.47 -16.69 34.74
N ASN A 302 -25.60 -15.69 34.94
CA ASN A 302 -24.70 -15.12 33.93
C ASN A 302 -25.42 -14.71 32.63
N GLY A 303 -26.69 -14.32 32.74
CA GLY A 303 -27.52 -13.90 31.61
C GLY A 303 -27.32 -12.42 31.27
N PHE A 304 -27.72 -12.05 30.05
CA PHE A 304 -27.68 -10.66 29.61
C PHE A 304 -28.91 -9.89 30.10
N TYR A 305 -28.70 -8.66 30.60
CA TYR A 305 -29.80 -7.75 30.93
C TYR A 305 -30.53 -7.32 29.65
N ARG A 306 -31.86 -7.23 29.73
CA ARG A 306 -32.70 -6.81 28.60
C ARG A 306 -32.88 -5.30 28.63
N ASN A 307 -32.57 -4.65 27.51
CA ASN A 307 -32.90 -3.23 27.32
C ASN A 307 -34.38 -3.14 26.90
N ILE A 308 -35.20 -2.44 27.69
CA ILE A 308 -36.63 -2.28 27.44
C ILE A 308 -36.91 -0.81 27.12
N LEU A 309 -37.41 -0.55 25.91
CA LEU A 309 -37.91 0.76 25.52
C LEU A 309 -39.44 0.79 25.68
N MET A 310 -39.95 1.69 26.51
CA MET A 310 -41.39 1.88 26.70
C MET A 310 -41.84 3.11 25.92
N ALA A 311 -42.62 2.90 24.85
CA ALA A 311 -43.19 3.97 24.05
C ALA A 311 -44.69 4.12 24.31
N GLY A 312 -45.19 5.36 24.36
CA GLY A 312 -46.62 5.66 24.37
C GLY A 312 -46.93 7.10 24.76
N PRO A 313 -48.20 7.52 24.73
CA PRO A 313 -48.63 8.85 25.17
C PRO A 313 -48.16 9.21 26.60
N PRO A 314 -47.96 10.50 26.94
CA PRO A 314 -47.68 10.90 28.31
C PRO A 314 -48.82 10.47 29.24
N GLY A 315 -48.51 10.13 30.49
CA GLY A 315 -49.51 9.71 31.47
C GLY A 315 -49.93 8.23 31.43
N THR A 316 -49.40 7.39 30.53
CA THR A 316 -49.74 5.94 30.48
C THR A 316 -48.96 5.07 31.49
N GLY A 317 -48.40 5.65 32.55
CA GLY A 317 -47.76 4.91 33.63
C GLY A 317 -46.41 4.23 33.31
N LYS A 318 -45.70 4.63 32.24
CA LYS A 318 -44.37 4.07 31.88
C LYS A 318 -43.36 4.21 33.03
N THR A 319 -43.24 5.42 33.57
CA THR A 319 -42.38 5.73 34.71
C THR A 319 -42.81 4.96 35.96
N MET A 320 -44.13 4.79 36.17
CA MET A 320 -44.67 4.02 37.29
C MET A 320 -44.38 2.52 37.16
N PHE A 321 -44.41 1.98 35.94
CA PHE A 321 -44.03 0.59 35.66
C PHE A 321 -42.54 0.35 35.93
N ALA A 322 -41.66 1.27 35.51
CA ALA A 322 -40.23 1.17 35.79
C ALA A 322 -39.93 1.22 37.30
N LYS A 323 -40.59 2.12 38.04
CA LYS A 323 -40.52 2.16 39.51
C LYS A 323 -41.00 0.85 40.15
N GLY A 324 -42.11 0.31 39.66
CA GLY A 324 -42.63 -0.99 40.11
C GLY A 324 -41.64 -2.12 39.85
N LEU A 325 -41.04 -2.18 38.65
CA LEU A 325 -40.10 -3.22 38.27
C LEU A 325 -38.88 -3.26 39.18
N ALA A 326 -38.29 -2.10 39.47
CA ALA A 326 -37.20 -1.96 40.42
C ALA A 326 -37.58 -2.40 41.84
N LYS A 327 -38.77 -2.01 42.30
CA LYS A 327 -39.28 -2.37 43.63
C LYS A 327 -39.47 -3.89 43.78
N HIS A 328 -40.05 -4.54 42.77
CA HIS A 328 -40.29 -5.98 42.78
C HIS A 328 -39.02 -6.81 42.52
N SER A 329 -38.04 -6.28 41.79
CA SER A 329 -36.75 -6.93 41.54
C SER A 329 -35.77 -6.78 42.73
N GLY A 330 -35.95 -5.75 43.55
CA GLY A 330 -35.06 -5.43 44.68
C GLY A 330 -33.70 -4.87 44.24
N MET A 331 -33.62 -4.40 43.00
CA MET A 331 -32.45 -3.73 42.42
C MET A 331 -32.51 -2.23 42.69
N ASP A 332 -31.35 -1.58 42.70
CA ASP A 332 -31.31 -0.11 42.79
C ASP A 332 -31.81 0.47 41.46
N TYR A 333 -32.44 1.64 41.47
CA TYR A 333 -32.89 2.28 40.24
C TYR A 333 -32.46 3.73 40.15
N ALA A 334 -32.30 4.20 38.92
CA ALA A 334 -32.11 5.61 38.60
C ALA A 334 -33.02 6.00 37.44
N ILE A 335 -33.79 7.05 37.67
CA ILE A 335 -34.63 7.68 36.63
C ILE A 335 -33.85 8.89 36.11
N LEU A 336 -33.56 8.89 34.81
CA LEU A 336 -32.91 9.98 34.11
C LEU A 336 -33.85 10.54 33.06
N THR A 337 -34.11 11.84 33.12
CA THR A 337 -34.93 12.52 32.10
C THR A 337 -34.03 13.09 31.01
N GLY A 338 -34.39 12.91 29.74
CA GLY A 338 -33.67 13.54 28.62
C GLY A 338 -33.58 15.06 28.75
N GLY A 339 -34.62 15.70 29.30
CA GLY A 339 -34.65 17.13 29.62
C GLY A 339 -33.64 17.57 30.69
N ASP A 340 -33.18 16.68 31.57
CA ASP A 340 -32.15 16.99 32.57
C ASP A 340 -30.73 16.86 31.99
N ILE A 341 -30.57 16.11 30.89
CA ILE A 341 -29.28 15.85 30.22
C ILE A 341 -29.01 16.90 29.13
N SER A 342 -30.05 17.36 28.43
CA SER A 342 -29.95 18.37 27.36
C SER A 342 -29.24 19.68 27.76
N PRO A 343 -29.42 20.25 28.97
CA PRO A 343 -28.79 21.51 29.37
C PRO A 343 -27.28 21.39 29.65
N LEU A 344 -26.76 20.17 29.86
CA LEU A 344 -25.35 19.95 30.23
C LEU A 344 -24.38 20.05 29.04
N GLY A 345 -24.89 20.09 27.80
CA GLY A 345 -24.08 20.24 26.58
C GLY A 345 -22.89 19.25 26.54
N LYS A 346 -21.66 19.77 26.39
CA LYS A 346 -20.42 18.97 26.34
C LYS A 346 -20.14 18.18 27.64
N SER A 347 -20.70 18.59 28.78
CA SER A 347 -20.49 17.94 30.08
C SER A 347 -21.49 16.81 30.37
N GLY A 348 -22.51 16.62 29.52
CA GLY A 348 -23.53 15.58 29.68
C GLY A 348 -22.94 14.17 29.66
N VAL A 349 -21.91 13.94 28.83
CA VAL A 349 -21.21 12.64 28.76
C VAL A 349 -20.51 12.31 30.08
N SER A 350 -19.84 13.29 30.69
CA SER A 350 -19.17 13.12 31.98
C SER A 350 -20.16 12.86 33.12
N ALA A 351 -21.34 13.49 33.08
CA ALA A 351 -22.41 13.23 34.03
C ALA A 351 -22.96 11.81 33.89
N LEU A 352 -23.16 11.34 32.65
CA LEU A 352 -23.56 9.97 32.37
C LEU A 352 -22.51 8.97 32.88
N HIS A 353 -21.22 9.21 32.67
CA HIS A 353 -20.16 8.36 33.21
C HIS A 353 -20.21 8.25 34.74
N LYS A 354 -20.36 9.37 35.46
CA LYS A 354 -20.50 9.35 36.93
C LYS A 354 -21.70 8.54 37.40
N VAL A 355 -22.80 8.63 36.67
CA VAL A 355 -24.00 7.86 36.92
C VAL A 355 -23.71 6.37 36.70
N PHE A 356 -23.08 5.99 35.58
CA PHE A 356 -22.66 4.61 35.34
C PHE A 356 -21.71 4.06 36.41
N ASP A 357 -20.69 4.82 36.83
CA ASP A 357 -19.75 4.44 37.87
C ASP A 357 -20.44 4.21 39.22
N TRP A 358 -21.38 5.10 39.57
CA TRP A 358 -22.20 4.96 40.77
C TRP A 358 -23.00 3.66 40.76
N ALA A 359 -23.58 3.29 39.62
CA ALA A 359 -24.34 2.05 39.53
C ALA A 359 -23.49 0.79 39.53
N MET A 360 -22.29 0.83 38.95
CA MET A 360 -21.35 -0.29 39.04
C MET A 360 -20.91 -0.56 40.50
N THR A 361 -21.01 0.44 41.38
CA THR A 361 -20.73 0.30 42.81
C THR A 361 -21.82 -0.49 43.56
N SER A 362 -23.04 -0.61 43.03
CA SER A 362 -24.11 -1.36 43.71
C SER A 362 -23.88 -2.87 43.67
N ARG A 363 -23.89 -3.49 44.85
CA ARG A 363 -23.78 -4.96 45.00
C ARG A 363 -25.03 -5.70 44.51
N LYS A 364 -26.20 -5.03 44.50
CA LYS A 364 -27.51 -5.63 44.17
C LYS A 364 -27.82 -5.57 42.66
N GLY A 365 -27.03 -4.82 41.89
CA GLY A 365 -27.33 -4.50 40.49
C GLY A 365 -28.28 -3.29 40.39
N CYS A 366 -28.14 -2.54 39.30
CA CYS A 366 -28.93 -1.33 39.05
C CYS A 366 -29.78 -1.45 37.79
N GLU A 367 -31.04 -1.03 37.89
CA GLU A 367 -31.96 -0.86 36.78
C GLU A 367 -32.01 0.61 36.35
N TRP A 368 -31.84 0.83 35.05
CA TRP A 368 -31.84 2.17 34.47
C TRP A 368 -33.16 2.45 33.80
N HIS A 369 -33.78 3.56 34.18
CA HIS A 369 -34.91 4.07 33.45
C HIS A 369 -34.58 5.45 32.88
N LEU A 370 -34.41 5.50 31.56
CA LEU A 370 -34.29 6.74 30.83
C LEU A 370 -35.68 7.13 30.35
N THR A 371 -36.25 8.18 30.95
CA THR A 371 -37.47 8.81 30.45
C THR A 371 -37.09 9.85 29.40
N PHE A 372 -37.32 9.50 28.13
CA PHE A 372 -37.42 10.50 27.07
C PHE A 372 -38.80 11.13 27.13
N GLU A 373 -39.02 11.97 28.15
CA GLU A 373 -40.10 12.95 28.09
C GLU A 373 -39.65 14.02 27.08
N GLU A 374 -40.38 14.09 25.97
CA GLU A 374 -40.40 15.22 25.03
C GLU A 374 -39.27 15.29 23.98
N ILE A 375 -39.36 14.47 22.92
CA ILE A 375 -38.85 14.84 21.58
C ILE A 375 -40.02 15.45 20.77
N ARG A 376 -40.52 16.60 21.23
CA ARG A 376 -41.40 17.47 20.45
C ARG A 376 -40.94 18.91 20.57
N ASN A 377 -39.90 19.24 19.82
CA ASN A 377 -39.78 20.47 19.03
C ASN A 377 -38.33 20.64 18.57
N ASN A 378 -38.09 20.40 17.29
CA ASN A 378 -37.66 21.46 16.39
C ASN A 378 -37.55 20.90 14.97
N ASN A 379 -38.66 21.03 14.24
CA ASN A 379 -38.57 21.37 12.82
C ASN A 379 -37.91 22.75 12.74
N HIS A 380 -36.58 22.78 12.68
CA HIS A 380 -35.83 23.86 12.06
C HIS A 380 -34.60 23.24 11.40
N LEU A 381 -34.83 22.68 10.21
CA LEU A 381 -33.83 22.71 9.15
C LEU A 381 -33.82 24.15 8.63
N LEU A 382 -32.86 24.94 9.09
CA LEU A 382 -32.06 25.92 8.35
C LEU A 382 -30.93 26.41 9.25
#